data_AF-A0A965TM33-F1
#
_entry.id   AF-A0A965TM33-F1
#
_cell.length_a   1.000
_cell.length_b   1.000
_cell.length_c   1.000
_cell.angle_alpha   90.00
_cell.angle_beta   90.00
_cell.angle_gamma   90.00
#
_symmetry.space_group_name_H-M   'P 1'
#
loop_
_entity.id
_entity.type
_entity.pdbx_description
1 polymer ?
#
loop_
_entity_poly.entity_id
_entity_poly.type
_entity_poly.pdbx_seq_one_letter_code
_entity_poly.pdbx_strand_id
1 'polypeptide(L)'
;MDINVKKVKKNAWRITKKRGLTAIRIRIPGGYLKVESLDLIKRIAQEYGNGTAHMTTRQGFEIPDIKFEDMPKVNALIQPLITGYDINQDEAGAGYPAAGTRNISACIGNKVCPFANYDTTRFARRIEKSIFPHDLHFKVALTGCPNDCMKVRMHDFGIMGMTEPQYHPERCVACEACVKACKKKATGVLRMENYKIVREAEHCIGCGECVLNCPTGAWTRSQKKYYRLTLMGRTGKKNPRLGEDFIRWVDEDSIIKIIKNTYAYVEKYIDPESPGGKEHIGYIVDRTGFTEYKKWALEGVTLDDKAIMNEVIYWSGVKY
;
A
#
# COMPACT_ATOMS: atom_id res chain seq x y z
N MET A 1 -22.75 -0.63 32.16
CA MET A 1 -21.28 -0.66 32.10
C MET A 1 -20.83 0.56 31.32
N ASP A 2 -20.27 1.55 32.00
CA ASP A 2 -19.50 2.59 31.34
C ASP A 2 -18.17 1.98 30.89
N ILE A 3 -18.00 1.84 29.57
CA ILE A 3 -16.78 1.31 28.98
C ILE A 3 -16.00 2.45 28.33
N ASN A 4 -14.71 2.54 28.64
CA ASN A 4 -13.82 3.47 27.94
C ASN A 4 -13.52 2.92 26.53
N VAL A 5 -14.31 3.35 25.56
CA VAL A 5 -14.20 2.92 24.16
C VAL A 5 -12.86 3.25 23.52
N LYS A 6 -12.14 4.29 24.00
CA LYS A 6 -10.79 4.63 23.50
C LYS A 6 -9.80 3.56 23.95
N LYS A 7 -9.87 3.13 25.22
CA LYS A 7 -9.03 2.06 25.76
C LYS A 7 -9.32 0.72 25.07
N VAL A 8 -10.59 0.38 24.85
CA VAL A 8 -10.96 -0.87 24.19
C VAL A 8 -10.47 -0.92 22.75
N LYS A 9 -10.54 0.18 22.00
CA LYS A 9 -10.10 0.24 20.59
C LYS A 9 -8.58 0.19 20.41
N LYS A 10 -7.78 0.29 21.49
CA LYS A 10 -6.34 0.01 21.39
C LYS A 10 -6.12 -1.43 20.94
N ASN A 11 -4.91 -1.77 20.53
CA ASN A 11 -4.51 -3.12 20.14
C ASN A 11 -5.34 -3.75 19.02
N ALA A 12 -5.72 -2.91 18.05
CA ALA A 12 -6.49 -3.25 16.85
C ALA A 12 -7.93 -3.75 17.05
N TRP A 13 -8.46 -3.69 18.28
CA TRP A 13 -9.83 -4.09 18.60
C TRP A 13 -10.90 -3.12 18.07
N ARG A 14 -12.13 -3.62 17.96
CA ARG A 14 -13.31 -2.90 17.45
C ARG A 14 -14.50 -3.08 18.37
N ILE A 15 -15.10 -1.95 18.75
CA ILE A 15 -16.45 -1.95 19.33
C ILE A 15 -17.44 -2.40 18.26
N THR A 16 -18.27 -3.39 18.60
CA THR A 16 -19.29 -3.93 17.70
C THR A 16 -20.67 -3.39 18.07
N LYS A 17 -21.69 -3.72 17.26
CA LYS A 17 -23.09 -3.40 17.56
C LYS A 17 -23.68 -4.21 18.72
N LYS A 18 -23.03 -5.32 19.11
CA LYS A 18 -23.48 -6.20 20.20
C LYS A 18 -22.81 -5.75 21.50
N ARG A 19 -23.61 -5.47 22.53
CA ARG A 19 -23.11 -5.04 23.84
C ARG A 19 -22.24 -6.13 24.47
N GLY A 20 -21.13 -5.75 25.08
CA GLY A 20 -20.19 -6.67 25.73
C GLY A 20 -19.26 -7.44 24.79
N LEU A 21 -19.44 -7.30 23.46
CA LEU A 21 -18.68 -8.02 22.46
C LEU A 21 -17.84 -7.08 21.57
N THR A 22 -16.63 -7.52 21.27
CA THR A 22 -15.62 -6.85 20.45
C THR A 22 -15.27 -7.71 19.23
N ALA A 23 -14.49 -7.13 18.32
CA ALA A 23 -13.86 -7.86 17.23
C ALA A 23 -12.37 -7.52 17.16
N ILE A 24 -11.50 -8.52 17.04
CA ILE A 24 -10.07 -8.30 16.81
C ILE A 24 -9.79 -8.22 15.31
N ARG A 25 -8.89 -7.31 14.92
CA ARG A 25 -8.39 -7.23 13.55
C ARG A 25 -6.97 -7.77 13.50
N ILE A 26 -6.79 -8.86 12.76
CA ILE A 26 -5.51 -9.48 12.49
C ILE A 26 -4.86 -8.81 11.28
N ARG A 27 -3.60 -8.40 11.45
CA ARG A 27 -2.79 -7.73 10.42
C ARG A 27 -2.01 -8.79 9.64
N ILE A 28 -2.06 -8.68 8.32
CA ILE A 28 -1.30 -9.50 7.37
C ILE A 28 -0.78 -8.56 6.29
N PRO A 29 0.35 -7.87 6.54
CA PRO A 29 0.89 -6.90 5.61
C PRO A 29 1.20 -7.54 4.26
N GLY A 30 0.63 -6.99 3.19
CA GLY A 30 0.75 -7.51 1.83
C GLY A 30 -0.11 -8.74 1.53
N GLY A 31 -0.97 -9.17 2.47
CA GLY A 31 -1.98 -10.21 2.24
C GLY A 31 -1.44 -11.61 1.93
N TYR A 32 -0.14 -11.84 2.11
CA TYR A 32 0.50 -13.13 1.85
C TYR A 32 0.73 -13.85 3.18
N LEU A 33 -0.12 -14.83 3.45
CA LEU A 33 -0.19 -15.52 4.72
C LEU A 33 0.49 -16.90 4.67
N LYS A 34 1.20 -17.25 5.75
CA LYS A 34 1.67 -18.62 5.99
C LYS A 34 0.51 -19.50 6.47
N VAL A 35 0.39 -20.72 5.96
CA VAL A 35 -0.77 -21.60 6.22
C VAL A 35 -1.01 -21.82 7.71
N GLU A 36 0.05 -21.96 8.50
CA GLU A 36 -0.03 -22.19 9.96
C GLU A 36 -0.69 -21.02 10.70
N SER A 37 -0.68 -19.81 10.11
CA SER A 37 -1.41 -18.66 10.67
C SER A 37 -2.92 -18.89 10.66
N LEU A 38 -3.45 -19.71 9.73
CA LEU A 38 -4.88 -20.03 9.67
C LEU A 38 -5.31 -20.90 10.85
N ASP A 39 -4.46 -21.79 11.34
CA ASP A 39 -4.77 -22.63 12.50
C ASP A 39 -4.99 -21.77 13.75
N LEU A 40 -4.16 -20.75 13.94
CA LEU A 40 -4.31 -19.80 15.04
C LEU A 40 -5.56 -18.92 14.86
N ILE A 41 -5.85 -18.43 13.65
CA ILE A 41 -7.08 -17.67 13.36
C ILE A 41 -8.32 -18.53 13.63
N LYS A 42 -8.32 -19.78 13.17
CA LYS A 42 -9.37 -20.77 13.42
C LYS A 42 -9.56 -20.99 14.91
N ARG A 43 -8.48 -21.24 15.65
CA ARG A 43 -8.52 -21.44 17.09
C ARG A 43 -9.16 -20.27 17.82
N ILE A 44 -8.71 -19.05 17.53
CA ILE A 44 -9.27 -17.84 18.17
C ILE A 44 -10.76 -17.69 17.82
N ALA A 45 -11.14 -17.93 16.57
CA ALA A 45 -12.53 -17.84 16.14
C ALA A 45 -13.43 -18.88 16.83
N GLN A 46 -12.97 -20.10 17.03
CA GLN A 46 -13.73 -21.19 17.66
C GLN A 46 -13.79 -21.07 19.20
N GLU A 47 -12.67 -20.72 19.85
CA GLU A 47 -12.59 -20.69 21.32
C GLU A 47 -13.12 -19.38 21.91
N TYR A 48 -12.91 -18.24 21.24
CA TYR A 48 -13.21 -16.91 21.79
C TYR A 48 -14.24 -16.13 20.98
N GLY A 49 -14.38 -16.42 19.69
CA GLY A 49 -15.37 -15.80 18.82
C GLY A 49 -16.65 -16.63 18.69
N ASN A 50 -17.34 -16.47 17.56
CA ASN A 50 -18.55 -17.22 17.22
C ASN A 50 -18.33 -18.31 16.15
N GLY A 51 -17.08 -18.74 15.96
CA GLY A 51 -16.70 -19.69 14.92
C GLY A 51 -16.54 -19.10 13.51
N THR A 52 -16.66 -17.77 13.35
CA THR A 52 -16.49 -17.11 12.04
C THR A 52 -15.29 -16.18 12.00
N ALA A 53 -14.76 -15.93 10.80
CA ALA A 53 -13.77 -14.89 10.54
C ALA A 53 -14.09 -14.20 9.21
N HIS A 54 -13.95 -12.87 9.16
CA HIS A 54 -14.17 -12.08 7.96
C HIS A 54 -12.82 -11.70 7.32
N MET A 55 -12.63 -12.04 6.05
CA MET A 55 -11.50 -11.54 5.27
C MET A 55 -11.79 -10.10 4.81
N THR A 56 -10.94 -9.17 5.23
CA THR A 56 -11.13 -7.75 4.93
C THR A 56 -10.69 -7.39 3.52
N THR A 57 -11.21 -6.28 3.00
CA THR A 57 -10.76 -5.69 1.72
C THR A 57 -9.29 -5.26 1.69
N ARG A 58 -8.64 -5.18 2.86
CA ARG A 58 -7.20 -4.91 2.99
C ARG A 58 -6.40 -6.16 3.36
N GLN A 59 -6.95 -7.35 3.12
CA GLN A 59 -6.27 -8.65 3.24
C GLN A 59 -5.86 -9.06 4.66
N GLY A 60 -6.35 -8.38 5.69
CA GLY A 60 -6.34 -8.88 7.08
C GLY A 60 -7.61 -9.67 7.40
N PHE A 61 -7.71 -10.18 8.62
CA PHE A 61 -8.92 -10.86 9.12
C PHE A 61 -9.57 -10.08 10.26
N GLU A 62 -10.89 -10.14 10.39
CA GLU A 62 -11.59 -9.73 11.60
C GLU A 62 -12.28 -10.96 12.22
N ILE A 63 -12.08 -11.17 13.53
CA ILE A 63 -12.75 -12.24 14.28
C ILE A 63 -13.77 -11.55 15.20
N PRO A 64 -15.09 -11.72 14.95
CA PRO A 64 -16.14 -11.04 15.69
C PRO A 64 -16.52 -11.79 16.98
N ASP A 65 -17.39 -11.14 17.77
CA ASP A 65 -18.09 -11.70 18.91
C ASP A 65 -17.19 -12.20 20.06
N ILE A 66 -16.01 -11.59 20.22
CA ILE A 66 -15.12 -11.87 21.35
C ILE A 66 -15.56 -11.05 22.56
N LYS A 67 -15.64 -11.66 23.74
CA LYS A 67 -16.00 -10.93 24.98
C LYS A 67 -14.87 -10.00 25.42
N PHE A 68 -15.21 -8.87 26.06
CA PHE A 68 -14.19 -7.94 26.57
C PHE A 68 -13.24 -8.59 27.58
N GLU A 69 -13.73 -9.53 28.40
CA GLU A 69 -12.94 -10.25 29.41
C GLU A 69 -11.83 -11.13 28.80
N ASP A 70 -12.00 -11.57 27.55
CA ASP A 70 -11.04 -12.44 26.87
C ASP A 70 -10.01 -11.66 26.03
N MET A 71 -10.15 -10.34 25.88
CA MET A 71 -9.22 -9.52 25.10
C MET A 71 -7.74 -9.70 25.52
N PRO A 72 -7.38 -9.72 26.81
CA PRO A 72 -5.99 -9.93 27.21
C PRO A 72 -5.45 -11.31 26.82
N LYS A 73 -6.28 -12.36 26.90
CA LYS A 73 -5.89 -13.71 26.48
C LYS A 73 -5.65 -13.77 24.97
N VAL A 74 -6.55 -13.19 24.19
CA VAL A 74 -6.42 -13.14 22.72
C VAL A 74 -5.21 -12.31 22.31
N ASN A 75 -4.94 -11.19 22.99
CA ASN A 75 -3.73 -10.38 22.78
C ASN A 75 -2.44 -11.21 22.93
N ALA A 76 -2.39 -12.09 23.94
CA ALA A 76 -1.25 -12.99 24.13
C ALA A 76 -1.20 -14.09 23.04
N LEU A 77 -2.36 -14.66 22.69
CA LEU A 77 -2.44 -15.74 21.69
C LEU A 77 -2.02 -15.31 20.28
N ILE A 78 -2.18 -14.04 19.91
CA ILE A 78 -1.78 -13.55 18.57
C ILE A 78 -0.27 -13.29 18.43
N GLN A 79 0.53 -13.50 19.49
CA GLN A 79 1.98 -13.26 19.47
C GLN A 79 2.73 -13.97 18.31
N PRO A 80 2.39 -15.22 17.93
CA PRO A 80 3.02 -15.88 16.78
C PRO A 80 2.74 -15.16 15.45
N LEU A 81 1.59 -14.50 15.29
CA LEU A 81 1.27 -13.71 14.10
C LEU A 81 2.11 -12.44 14.05
N ILE A 82 2.18 -11.71 15.18
CA ILE A 82 2.99 -10.48 15.29
C ILE A 82 4.45 -10.78 14.94
N THR A 83 5.01 -11.82 15.56
CA THR A 83 6.40 -12.25 15.34
C THR A 83 6.61 -12.80 13.92
N GLY A 84 5.70 -13.64 13.44
CA GLY A 84 5.81 -14.30 12.13
C GLY A 84 5.76 -13.34 10.93
N TYR A 85 5.05 -12.21 11.06
CA TYR A 85 4.99 -11.16 10.05
C TYR A 85 5.96 -10.00 10.30
N ASP A 86 6.75 -10.04 11.38
CA ASP A 86 7.68 -8.99 11.81
C ASP A 86 6.99 -7.63 12.02
N ILE A 87 5.87 -7.65 12.76
CA ILE A 87 5.09 -6.47 13.09
C ILE A 87 5.66 -5.85 14.38
N ASN A 88 5.86 -4.53 14.39
CA ASN A 88 6.35 -3.82 15.57
C ASN A 88 5.37 -3.91 16.75
N GLN A 89 5.94 -4.07 17.94
CA GLN A 89 5.22 -4.21 19.20
C GLN A 89 6.08 -3.67 20.34
N ASP A 90 5.44 -3.02 21.31
CA ASP A 90 6.13 -2.44 22.48
C ASP A 90 6.41 -3.50 23.56
N GLU A 91 5.43 -4.38 23.81
CA GLU A 91 5.50 -5.42 24.84
C GLU A 91 4.96 -6.74 24.30
N ALA A 92 5.74 -7.82 24.44
CA ALA A 92 5.32 -9.16 24.02
C ALA A 92 4.09 -9.62 24.81
N GLY A 93 3.11 -10.20 24.12
CA GLY A 93 1.86 -10.68 24.71
C GLY A 93 0.79 -9.59 24.92
N ALA A 94 1.12 -8.31 24.77
CA ALA A 94 0.15 -7.22 24.87
C ALA A 94 -0.74 -7.07 23.61
N GLY A 95 -0.48 -7.85 22.55
CA GLY A 95 -1.14 -7.73 21.26
C GLY A 95 -0.57 -6.58 20.43
N TYR A 96 -1.33 -6.10 19.43
CA TYR A 96 -0.88 -4.97 18.62
C TYR A 96 -0.75 -3.69 19.48
N PRO A 97 0.19 -2.78 19.21
CA PRO A 97 0.31 -1.50 19.94
C PRO A 97 -0.70 -0.42 19.51
N ALA A 98 -1.17 -0.46 18.25
CA ALA A 98 -2.00 0.60 17.66
C ALA A 98 -3.15 0.05 16.80
N ALA A 99 -4.16 0.89 16.54
CA ALA A 99 -5.35 0.51 15.76
C ALA A 99 -5.64 1.42 14.55
N GLY A 100 -4.92 2.54 14.44
CA GLY A 100 -5.13 3.56 13.42
C GLY A 100 -4.67 3.16 12.02
N THR A 101 -3.35 3.00 11.86
CA THR A 101 -2.72 2.68 10.58
C THR A 101 -3.33 1.39 10.07
N ARG A 102 -3.89 1.40 8.86
CA ARG A 102 -4.60 0.23 8.34
C ARG A 102 -3.61 -0.83 7.89
N ASN A 103 -4.09 -2.07 7.76
CA ASN A 103 -3.29 -3.13 7.16
C ASN A 103 -2.89 -2.71 5.74
N ILE A 104 -1.61 -2.84 5.41
CA ILE A 104 -1.11 -2.53 4.07
C ILE A 104 -1.49 -3.67 3.14
N SER A 105 -2.18 -3.36 2.05
CA SER A 105 -2.59 -4.36 1.07
C SER A 105 -1.69 -4.36 -0.16
N ALA A 106 -1.53 -5.52 -0.78
CA ALA A 106 -0.68 -5.71 -1.95
C ALA A 106 -1.26 -6.78 -2.88
N CYS A 107 -1.14 -6.61 -4.20
CA CYS A 107 -1.41 -7.73 -5.10
C CYS A 107 -0.36 -8.85 -4.89
N ILE A 108 -0.55 -10.02 -5.52
CA ILE A 108 0.36 -11.17 -5.37
C ILE A 108 1.82 -10.89 -5.82
N GLY A 109 2.03 -9.83 -6.60
CA GLY A 109 3.35 -9.40 -7.05
C GLY A 109 4.02 -10.40 -8.00
N ASN A 110 5.34 -10.24 -8.17
CA ASN A 110 6.13 -11.08 -9.06
C ASN A 110 6.43 -12.48 -8.49
N LYS A 111 5.89 -12.82 -7.32
CA LYS A 111 5.93 -14.19 -6.79
C LYS A 111 5.16 -15.16 -7.69
N VAL A 112 4.13 -14.68 -8.37
CA VAL A 112 3.26 -15.48 -9.26
C VAL A 112 2.94 -14.74 -10.55
N CYS A 113 2.63 -13.44 -10.48
CA CYS A 113 2.11 -12.70 -11.62
C CYS A 113 3.25 -12.30 -12.58
N PRO A 114 3.20 -12.68 -13.87
CA PRO A 114 4.23 -12.29 -14.82
C PRO A 114 4.24 -10.79 -15.11
N PHE A 115 3.11 -10.09 -14.96
CA PHE A 115 3.04 -8.64 -15.20
C PHE A 115 3.77 -7.82 -14.14
N ALA A 116 3.83 -8.32 -12.91
CA ALA A 116 4.38 -7.58 -11.79
C ALA A 116 5.89 -7.30 -11.95
N ASN A 117 6.27 -6.06 -11.69
CA ASN A 117 7.65 -5.58 -11.79
C ASN A 117 8.50 -5.95 -10.56
N TYR A 118 7.89 -6.31 -9.43
CA TYR A 118 8.55 -6.47 -8.14
C TYR A 118 7.74 -7.32 -7.15
N ASP A 119 8.38 -7.64 -6.02
CA ASP A 119 7.77 -8.32 -4.88
C ASP A 119 7.01 -7.30 -4.02
N THR A 120 5.72 -7.19 -4.30
CA THR A 120 4.79 -6.28 -3.63
C THR A 120 4.60 -6.60 -2.15
N THR A 121 4.57 -7.88 -1.78
CA THR A 121 4.46 -8.33 -0.39
C THR A 121 5.70 -7.93 0.42
N ARG A 122 6.91 -8.12 -0.13
CA ARG A 122 8.16 -7.72 0.53
C ARG A 122 8.18 -6.21 0.80
N PHE A 123 7.80 -5.40 -0.17
CA PHE A 123 7.75 -3.95 0.03
C PHE A 123 6.63 -3.53 1.00
N ALA A 124 5.46 -4.18 0.96
CA ALA A 124 4.39 -3.94 1.91
C ALA A 124 4.84 -4.17 3.37
N ARG A 125 5.55 -5.28 3.63
CA ARG A 125 6.10 -5.60 4.96
C ARG A 125 7.16 -4.59 5.40
N ARG A 126 8.00 -4.13 4.48
CA ARG A 126 9.01 -3.09 4.76
C ARG A 126 8.36 -1.75 5.15
N ILE A 127 7.29 -1.35 4.46
CA ILE A 127 6.54 -0.14 4.82
C ILE A 127 5.86 -0.34 6.17
N GLU A 128 5.20 -1.48 6.40
CA GLU A 128 4.57 -1.80 7.68
C GLU A 128 5.55 -1.63 8.84
N LYS A 129 6.75 -2.23 8.73
CA LYS A 129 7.82 -2.10 9.72
C LYS A 129 8.26 -0.65 9.95
N SER A 130 8.12 0.20 8.95
CA SER A 130 8.57 1.60 9.01
C SER A 130 7.53 2.57 9.56
N ILE A 131 6.23 2.23 9.47
CA ILE A 131 5.12 3.16 9.80
C ILE A 131 4.17 2.64 10.87
N PHE A 132 4.23 1.36 11.21
CA PHE A 132 3.51 0.82 12.35
C PHE A 132 4.48 0.77 13.53
N PRO A 133 4.12 1.24 14.75
CA PRO A 133 2.78 1.55 15.20
C PRO A 133 2.43 3.04 15.22
N HIS A 134 1.29 3.40 14.61
CA HIS A 134 0.71 4.74 14.71
C HIS A 134 -0.83 4.69 14.69
N ASP A 135 -1.46 5.62 15.42
CA ASP A 135 -2.92 5.71 15.56
C ASP A 135 -3.61 6.58 14.51
N LEU A 136 -2.84 7.21 13.62
CA LEU A 136 -3.34 7.94 12.45
C LEU A 136 -3.95 7.00 11.41
N HIS A 137 -4.96 7.50 10.71
CA HIS A 137 -5.79 6.69 9.82
C HIS A 137 -5.26 6.66 8.39
N PHE A 138 -4.08 6.06 8.18
CA PHE A 138 -3.48 5.95 6.85
C PHE A 138 -3.82 4.63 6.16
N LYS A 139 -4.00 4.71 4.84
CA LYS A 139 -4.23 3.58 3.94
C LYS A 139 -3.10 3.56 2.90
N VAL A 140 -2.34 2.48 2.88
CA VAL A 140 -1.28 2.24 1.89
C VAL A 140 -1.61 0.98 1.11
N ALA A 141 -1.43 1.02 -0.20
CA ALA A 141 -1.65 -0.12 -1.07
C ALA A 141 -0.59 -0.22 -2.17
N LEU A 142 -0.24 -1.46 -2.54
CA LEU A 142 0.79 -1.77 -3.52
C LEU A 142 0.24 -2.63 -4.67
N THR A 143 0.68 -2.34 -5.89
CA THR A 143 0.41 -3.16 -7.07
C THR A 143 1.66 -3.32 -7.92
N GLY A 144 1.90 -4.54 -8.40
CA GLY A 144 3.10 -4.91 -9.15
C GLY A 144 3.28 -4.16 -10.48
N CYS A 145 2.18 -3.71 -11.08
CA CYS A 145 2.16 -3.11 -12.41
C CYS A 145 0.95 -2.17 -12.60
N PRO A 146 0.88 -1.41 -13.71
CA PRO A 146 -0.21 -0.47 -14.00
C PRO A 146 -1.61 -1.08 -14.16
N ASN A 147 -1.77 -2.41 -14.24
CA ASN A 147 -3.11 -3.05 -14.24
C ASN A 147 -3.89 -2.81 -12.93
N ASP A 148 -3.18 -2.38 -11.88
CA ASP A 148 -3.74 -1.93 -10.61
C ASP A 148 -4.76 -2.90 -9.99
N CYS A 149 -4.34 -4.14 -9.76
CA CYS A 149 -5.18 -5.17 -9.13
C CYS A 149 -5.59 -4.78 -7.69
N MET A 150 -4.83 -3.91 -7.03
CA MET A 150 -5.10 -3.48 -5.65
C MET A 150 -5.83 -2.14 -5.54
N LYS A 151 -6.18 -1.52 -6.68
CA LYS A 151 -6.86 -0.21 -6.75
C LYS A 151 -6.15 0.83 -5.89
N VAL A 152 -4.85 0.96 -6.09
CA VAL A 152 -3.96 1.76 -5.24
C VAL A 152 -4.32 3.24 -5.27
N ARG A 153 -4.93 3.72 -6.35
CA ARG A 153 -5.48 5.09 -6.42
C ARG A 153 -6.64 5.35 -5.46
N MET A 154 -7.20 4.35 -4.79
CA MET A 154 -8.21 4.54 -3.74
C MET A 154 -7.63 4.73 -2.33
N HIS A 155 -6.30 4.79 -2.21
CA HIS A 155 -5.56 4.83 -0.96
C HIS A 155 -4.81 6.17 -0.80
N ASP A 156 -4.47 6.52 0.45
CA ASP A 156 -3.70 7.75 0.75
C ASP A 156 -2.35 7.72 0.04
N PHE A 157 -1.71 6.55 0.05
CA PHE A 157 -0.49 6.27 -0.68
C PHE A 157 -0.71 5.02 -1.53
N GLY A 158 -0.74 5.22 -2.83
CA GLY A 158 -0.76 4.13 -3.80
C GLY A 158 0.61 3.96 -4.43
N ILE A 159 1.11 2.73 -4.47
CA ILE A 159 2.44 2.42 -5.01
C ILE A 159 2.26 1.43 -6.16
N MET A 160 2.67 1.83 -7.36
CA MET A 160 2.67 0.96 -8.53
C MET A 160 4.10 0.66 -8.98
N GLY A 161 4.39 -0.59 -9.26
CA GLY A 161 5.69 -1.01 -9.79
C GLY A 161 5.91 -0.53 -11.20
N MET A 162 7.13 -0.08 -11.44
CA MET A 162 7.64 0.26 -12.75
C MET A 162 8.93 -0.53 -13.00
N THR A 163 9.14 -0.94 -14.24
CA THR A 163 10.47 -1.32 -14.70
C THR A 163 10.92 -0.33 -15.74
N GLU A 164 12.18 0.09 -15.66
CA GLU A 164 12.85 0.65 -16.83
C GLU A 164 13.23 -0.53 -17.74
N PRO A 165 12.63 -0.69 -18.93
CA PRO A 165 13.00 -1.77 -19.82
C PRO A 165 14.40 -1.53 -20.42
N GLN A 166 15.27 -2.52 -20.33
CA GLN A 166 16.63 -2.49 -20.86
C GLN A 166 16.66 -3.25 -22.19
N TYR A 167 17.10 -2.56 -23.26
CA TYR A 167 17.15 -3.11 -24.61
C TYR A 167 18.55 -3.64 -24.93
N HIS A 168 18.59 -4.85 -25.47
CA HIS A 168 19.78 -5.58 -25.88
C HIS A 168 19.69 -5.83 -27.40
N PRO A 169 20.18 -4.90 -28.25
CA PRO A 169 20.02 -4.97 -29.70
C PRO A 169 20.64 -6.23 -30.30
N GLU A 170 21.71 -6.75 -29.70
CA GLU A 170 22.42 -7.95 -30.16
C GLU A 170 21.58 -9.22 -30.09
N ARG A 171 20.52 -9.23 -29.27
CA ARG A 171 19.55 -10.35 -29.16
C ARG A 171 18.31 -10.12 -30.01
N CYS A 172 18.18 -8.96 -30.64
CA CYS A 172 16.95 -8.56 -31.31
C CYS A 172 16.91 -9.09 -32.74
N VAL A 173 15.86 -9.85 -33.06
CA VAL A 173 15.59 -10.37 -34.41
C VAL A 173 14.59 -9.52 -35.20
N ALA A 174 14.37 -8.26 -34.77
CA ALA A 174 13.49 -7.30 -35.42
C ALA A 174 12.02 -7.77 -35.70
N CYS A 175 11.49 -8.74 -34.94
CA CYS A 175 10.15 -9.31 -35.18
C CYS A 175 8.96 -8.40 -34.81
N GLU A 176 9.23 -7.22 -34.22
CA GLU A 176 8.22 -6.23 -33.77
C GLU A 176 7.19 -6.70 -32.74
N ALA A 177 7.35 -7.88 -32.13
CA ALA A 177 6.41 -8.39 -31.13
C ALA A 177 6.20 -7.39 -29.97
N CYS A 178 7.29 -6.79 -29.48
CA CYS A 178 7.26 -5.76 -28.44
C CYS A 178 6.56 -4.46 -28.88
N VAL A 179 6.75 -4.03 -30.13
CA VAL A 179 6.10 -2.84 -30.72
C VAL A 179 4.59 -3.05 -30.80
N LYS A 180 4.17 -4.18 -31.37
CA LYS A 180 2.75 -4.57 -31.50
C LYS A 180 2.08 -4.68 -30.13
N ALA A 181 2.75 -5.30 -29.15
CA ALA A 181 2.25 -5.39 -27.78
C ALA A 181 2.11 -4.03 -27.11
N CYS A 182 3.13 -3.17 -27.20
CA CYS A 182 3.10 -1.84 -26.61
C CYS A 182 1.98 -0.97 -27.20
N LYS A 183 1.78 -1.02 -28.53
CA LYS A 183 0.70 -0.30 -29.22
C LYS A 183 -0.69 -0.79 -28.83
N LYS A 184 -0.89 -2.10 -28.67
CA LYS A 184 -2.21 -2.67 -28.35
C LYS A 184 -2.58 -2.65 -26.88
N LYS A 185 -1.60 -2.75 -25.98
CA LYS A 185 -1.84 -3.01 -24.54
C LYS A 185 -1.37 -1.89 -23.62
N ALA A 186 -0.57 -0.95 -24.10
CA ALA A 186 0.06 0.09 -23.28
C ALA A 186 0.05 1.44 -24.01
N THR A 187 1.17 2.16 -24.02
CA THR A 187 1.26 3.53 -24.54
C THR A 187 1.72 3.64 -25.99
N GLY A 188 2.12 2.56 -26.64
CA GLY A 188 2.59 2.59 -28.03
C GLY A 188 3.93 3.30 -28.28
N VAL A 189 4.76 3.47 -27.25
CA VAL A 189 6.03 4.25 -27.30
C VAL A 189 7.21 3.54 -27.96
N LEU A 190 6.98 2.38 -28.56
CA LEU A 190 8.01 1.60 -29.25
C LEU A 190 7.78 1.66 -30.74
N ARG A 191 8.85 1.85 -31.51
CA ARG A 191 8.83 1.80 -32.97
C ARG A 191 10.09 1.17 -33.53
N MET A 192 10.01 0.71 -34.77
CA MET A 192 11.14 0.15 -35.50
C MET A 192 11.84 1.26 -36.29
N GLU A 193 13.16 1.36 -36.16
CA GLU A 193 14.02 2.23 -36.98
C GLU A 193 15.30 1.48 -37.32
N ASN A 194 15.62 1.33 -38.62
CA ASN A 194 16.85 0.68 -39.09
C ASN A 194 17.12 -0.70 -38.43
N TYR A 195 16.10 -1.56 -38.42
CA TYR A 195 16.12 -2.90 -37.79
C TYR A 195 16.36 -2.91 -36.27
N LYS A 196 16.29 -1.76 -35.60
CA LYS A 196 16.39 -1.62 -34.15
C LYS A 196 15.10 -1.06 -33.57
N ILE A 197 14.80 -1.44 -32.33
CA ILE A 197 13.65 -0.89 -31.62
C ILE A 197 14.07 0.38 -30.89
N VAL A 198 13.36 1.47 -31.16
CA VAL A 198 13.51 2.75 -30.47
C VAL A 198 12.37 2.94 -29.49
N ARG A 199 12.70 3.43 -28.29
CA ARG A 199 11.75 3.70 -27.20
C ARG A 199 11.71 5.18 -26.88
N GLU A 200 10.52 5.76 -26.90
CA GLU A 200 10.27 7.10 -26.34
C GLU A 200 10.15 6.99 -24.82
N ALA A 201 11.25 7.29 -24.12
CA ALA A 201 11.37 7.05 -22.69
C ALA A 201 10.38 7.89 -21.84
N GLU A 202 10.11 9.12 -22.26
CA GLU A 202 9.25 10.09 -21.54
C GLU A 202 7.81 9.58 -21.38
N HIS A 203 7.22 9.07 -22.46
CA HIS A 203 5.87 8.52 -22.51
C HIS A 203 5.80 7.06 -22.00
N CYS A 204 6.93 6.44 -21.70
CA CYS A 204 6.96 5.06 -21.20
C CYS A 204 6.44 5.01 -19.75
N ILE A 205 5.43 4.16 -19.52
CA ILE A 205 4.86 3.96 -18.18
C ILE A 205 5.54 2.87 -17.37
N GLY A 206 6.58 2.22 -17.92
CA GLY A 206 7.32 1.16 -17.24
C GLY A 206 6.50 -0.11 -16.97
N CYS A 207 5.51 -0.43 -17.81
CA CYS A 207 4.63 -1.59 -17.61
C CYS A 207 5.32 -2.94 -17.80
N GLY A 208 6.41 -2.99 -18.60
CA GLY A 208 7.14 -4.22 -18.88
C GLY A 208 6.54 -5.09 -19.99
N GLU A 209 5.51 -4.63 -20.72
CA GLU A 209 4.94 -5.37 -21.87
C GLU A 209 5.99 -5.78 -22.90
N CYS A 210 6.96 -4.91 -23.19
CA CYS A 210 8.03 -5.24 -24.13
C CYS A 210 8.91 -6.40 -23.66
N VAL A 211 9.14 -6.53 -22.35
CA VAL A 211 9.89 -7.64 -21.76
C VAL A 211 9.10 -8.93 -21.89
N LEU A 212 7.80 -8.90 -21.58
CA LEU A 212 6.95 -10.08 -21.59
C LEU A 212 6.73 -10.67 -22.98
N ASN A 213 6.65 -9.80 -23.99
CA ASN A 213 6.33 -10.21 -25.36
C ASN A 213 7.59 -10.38 -26.23
N CYS A 214 8.80 -10.26 -25.67
CA CYS A 214 10.03 -10.44 -26.44
C CYS A 214 10.45 -11.91 -26.47
N PRO A 215 10.36 -12.62 -27.62
CA PRO A 215 10.65 -14.05 -27.68
C PRO A 215 12.14 -14.36 -27.49
N THR A 216 13.03 -13.42 -27.79
CA THR A 216 14.49 -13.61 -27.69
C THR A 216 15.10 -13.04 -26.41
N GLY A 217 14.29 -12.46 -25.52
CA GLY A 217 14.80 -11.80 -24.30
C GLY A 217 15.67 -10.56 -24.59
N ALA A 218 15.51 -9.93 -25.76
CA ALA A 218 16.16 -8.65 -26.09
C ALA A 218 15.67 -7.49 -25.21
N TRP A 219 14.52 -7.62 -24.57
CA TRP A 219 14.06 -6.71 -23.52
C TRP A 219 14.19 -7.40 -22.17
N THR A 220 14.79 -6.71 -21.20
CA THR A 220 14.91 -7.18 -19.82
C THR A 220 14.42 -6.13 -18.84
N ARG A 221 14.08 -6.54 -17.61
CA ARG A 221 13.73 -5.60 -16.54
C ARG A 221 15.01 -5.05 -15.91
N SER A 222 15.00 -3.78 -15.52
CA SER A 222 16.10 -3.18 -14.76
C SER A 222 16.34 -3.93 -13.45
N GLN A 223 17.62 -4.03 -13.06
CA GLN A 223 18.00 -4.50 -11.73
C GLN A 223 17.55 -3.51 -10.66
N LYS A 224 17.68 -2.20 -10.94
CA LYS A 224 17.15 -1.14 -10.10
C LYS A 224 15.62 -1.11 -10.16
N LYS A 225 14.99 -1.03 -8.99
CA LYS A 225 13.53 -1.04 -8.85
C LYS A 225 13.01 0.37 -8.79
N TYR A 226 11.94 0.59 -9.52
CA TYR A 226 11.31 1.90 -9.65
C TYR A 226 9.81 1.78 -9.41
N TYR A 227 9.24 2.87 -8.96
CA TYR A 227 7.84 2.93 -8.56
C TYR A 227 7.21 4.21 -9.06
N ARG A 228 5.88 4.16 -9.12
CA ARG A 228 5.01 5.32 -9.23
C ARG A 228 4.28 5.47 -7.92
N LEU A 229 4.46 6.61 -7.28
CA LEU A 229 3.74 7.00 -6.07
C LEU A 229 2.53 7.86 -6.46
N THR A 230 1.35 7.46 -6.01
CA THR A 230 0.11 8.22 -6.11
C THR A 230 -0.34 8.69 -4.74
N LEU A 231 -0.91 9.88 -4.65
CA LEU A 231 -1.26 10.52 -3.38
C LEU A 231 -2.75 10.84 -3.23
N MET A 232 -3.21 10.76 -1.98
CA MET A 232 -4.47 11.27 -1.44
C MET A 232 -5.74 10.72 -2.07
N GLY A 233 -5.71 9.46 -2.52
CA GLY A 233 -6.92 8.73 -2.88
C GLY A 233 -7.77 8.44 -1.65
N ARG A 234 -9.08 8.66 -1.75
CA ARG A 234 -10.01 8.36 -0.66
C ARG A 234 -11.41 8.04 -1.14
N THR A 235 -11.96 6.99 -0.55
CA THR A 235 -13.37 6.64 -0.63
C THR A 235 -14.02 6.91 0.73
N GLY A 236 -15.21 7.50 0.75
CA GLY A 236 -15.88 7.87 1.99
C GLY A 236 -17.01 8.87 1.82
N LYS A 237 -17.54 9.35 2.94
CA LYS A 237 -18.73 10.22 3.01
C LYS A 237 -18.46 11.66 2.59
N LYS A 238 -17.23 12.15 2.77
CA LYS A 238 -16.85 13.54 2.48
C LYS A 238 -15.80 13.58 1.38
N ASN A 239 -16.11 14.33 0.33
CA ASN A 239 -15.27 14.62 -0.84
C ASN A 239 -14.47 13.42 -1.39
N PRO A 240 -15.11 12.32 -1.79
CA PRO A 240 -14.43 11.16 -2.34
C PRO A 240 -13.69 11.50 -3.65
N ARG A 241 -12.49 10.91 -3.82
CA ARG A 241 -11.63 11.14 -4.99
C ARG A 241 -10.66 9.98 -5.23
N LEU A 242 -10.16 9.88 -6.45
CA LEU A 242 -9.00 9.04 -6.77
C LEU A 242 -7.70 9.78 -6.45
N GLY A 243 -6.65 9.01 -6.21
CA GLY A 243 -5.30 9.48 -5.99
C GLY A 243 -4.59 9.75 -7.30
N GLU A 244 -3.88 10.87 -7.33
CA GLU A 244 -3.17 11.37 -8.50
C GLU A 244 -1.69 11.02 -8.43
N ASP A 245 -1.03 10.94 -9.60
CA ASP A 245 0.41 10.65 -9.68
C ASP A 245 1.19 11.81 -9.01
N PHE A 246 2.14 11.46 -8.14
CA PHE A 246 3.05 12.41 -7.51
C PHE A 246 4.47 12.27 -8.05
N ILE A 247 5.07 11.08 -7.96
CA ILE A 247 6.42 10.83 -8.46
C ILE A 247 6.44 9.52 -9.25
N ARG A 248 7.00 9.57 -10.46
CA ARG A 248 7.33 8.41 -11.29
C ARG A 248 8.82 8.12 -11.20
N TRP A 249 9.19 6.86 -11.40
CA TRP A 249 10.59 6.40 -11.33
C TRP A 249 11.27 6.63 -9.96
N VAL A 250 10.48 6.64 -8.88
CA VAL A 250 10.98 6.81 -7.52
C VAL A 250 11.41 5.46 -6.93
N ASP A 251 12.40 5.46 -6.04
CA ASP A 251 12.86 4.28 -5.32
C ASP A 251 12.05 4.02 -4.02
N GLU A 252 12.30 2.88 -3.38
CA GLU A 252 11.57 2.49 -2.16
C GLU A 252 11.86 3.38 -0.95
N ASP A 253 13.11 3.84 -0.81
CA ASP A 253 13.61 4.52 0.38
C ASP A 253 13.02 5.93 0.42
N SER A 254 13.02 6.59 -0.72
CA SER A 254 12.31 7.86 -0.93
C SER A 254 10.82 7.73 -0.62
N ILE A 255 10.14 6.68 -1.10
CA ILE A 255 8.71 6.46 -0.77
C ILE A 255 8.50 6.30 0.74
N ILE A 256 9.29 5.45 1.40
CA ILE A 256 9.15 5.23 2.85
C ILE A 256 9.38 6.54 3.60
N LYS A 257 10.40 7.31 3.22
CA LYS A 257 10.71 8.60 3.84
C LYS A 257 9.57 9.60 3.64
N ILE A 258 9.00 9.70 2.44
CA ILE A 258 7.80 10.52 2.16
C ILE A 258 6.64 10.13 3.08
N ILE A 259 6.34 8.83 3.20
CA ILE A 259 5.25 8.35 4.06
C ILE A 259 5.54 8.71 5.53
N LYS A 260 6.78 8.54 6.00
CA LYS A 260 7.18 8.88 7.38
C LYS A 260 7.07 10.37 7.67
N ASN A 261 7.60 11.23 6.80
CA ASN A 261 7.50 12.68 6.96
C ASN A 261 6.05 13.15 7.00
N THR A 262 5.17 12.42 6.32
CA THR A 262 3.75 12.70 6.31
C THR A 262 3.09 12.50 7.69
N TYR A 263 3.60 11.59 8.54
CA TYR A 263 3.12 11.48 9.92
C TYR A 263 3.41 12.77 10.70
N ALA A 264 4.62 13.33 10.60
CA ALA A 264 4.99 14.59 11.25
C ALA A 264 4.15 15.77 10.75
N TYR A 265 3.87 15.82 9.45
CA TYR A 265 2.94 16.79 8.87
C TYR A 265 1.53 16.68 9.49
N VAL A 266 1.00 15.47 9.63
CA VAL A 266 -0.33 15.28 10.24
C VAL A 266 -0.31 15.67 11.70
N GLU A 267 0.71 15.31 12.48
CA GLU A 267 0.82 15.71 13.89
C GLU A 267 0.77 17.23 14.08
N LYS A 268 1.34 18.00 13.13
CA LYS A 268 1.30 19.46 13.19
C LYS A 268 -0.05 20.07 12.81
N TYR A 269 -0.72 19.51 11.79
CA TYR A 269 -1.89 20.16 11.19
C TYR A 269 -3.23 19.49 11.50
N ILE A 270 -3.25 18.32 12.14
CA ILE A 270 -4.48 17.61 12.48
C ILE A 270 -5.39 18.48 13.33
N ASP A 271 -6.68 18.51 13.00
CA ASP A 271 -7.68 19.18 13.82
C ASP A 271 -7.90 18.40 15.14
N PRO A 272 -7.62 19.00 16.32
CA PRO A 272 -7.83 18.36 17.61
C PRO A 272 -9.30 18.00 17.87
N GLU A 273 -10.23 18.77 17.29
CA GLU A 273 -11.69 18.57 17.42
C GLU A 273 -12.23 17.54 16.43
N SER A 274 -11.37 16.96 15.58
CA SER A 274 -11.78 15.94 14.62
C SER A 274 -12.44 14.75 15.33
N PRO A 275 -13.52 14.16 14.77
CA PRO A 275 -14.25 13.07 15.43
C PRO A 275 -13.35 11.88 15.80
N GLY A 276 -13.15 11.69 17.11
CA GLY A 276 -12.29 10.65 17.65
C GLY A 276 -10.79 10.91 17.51
N GLY A 277 -10.38 12.16 17.28
CA GLY A 277 -8.99 12.59 17.06
C GLY A 277 -8.37 12.00 15.79
N LYS A 278 -9.20 11.70 14.78
CA LYS A 278 -8.79 11.00 13.56
C LYS A 278 -9.32 11.71 12.33
N GLU A 279 -8.53 12.65 11.84
CA GLU A 279 -8.75 13.26 10.53
C GLU A 279 -8.09 12.42 9.42
N HIS A 280 -8.74 12.33 8.26
CA HIS A 280 -8.13 11.72 7.08
C HIS A 280 -7.12 12.70 6.48
N ILE A 281 -5.90 12.25 6.17
CA ILE A 281 -4.85 13.15 5.70
C ILE A 281 -5.25 13.99 4.48
N GLY A 282 -5.97 13.41 3.53
CA GLY A 282 -6.45 14.17 2.38
C GLY A 282 -7.26 15.42 2.77
N TYR A 283 -8.01 15.42 3.88
CA TYR A 283 -8.74 16.62 4.34
C TYR A 283 -7.79 17.70 4.89
N ILE A 284 -6.73 17.28 5.57
CA ILE A 284 -5.68 18.17 6.05
C ILE A 284 -5.01 18.84 4.84
N VAL A 285 -4.64 18.05 3.82
CA VAL A 285 -4.05 18.57 2.57
C VAL A 285 -5.00 19.49 1.81
N ASP A 286 -6.31 19.22 1.83
CA ASP A 286 -7.29 20.11 1.19
C ASP A 286 -7.38 21.48 1.90
N ARG A 287 -7.08 21.53 3.21
CA ARG A 287 -7.12 22.76 4.01
C ARG A 287 -5.80 23.55 3.96
N THR A 288 -4.67 22.87 4.03
CA THR A 288 -3.33 23.50 4.02
C THR A 288 -2.79 23.74 2.60
N GLY A 289 -3.28 22.99 1.62
CA GLY A 289 -2.82 23.00 0.23
C GLY A 289 -1.67 22.01 -0.05
N PHE A 290 -1.62 21.53 -1.29
CA PHE A 290 -0.59 20.59 -1.75
C PHE A 290 0.83 21.16 -1.64
N THR A 291 1.02 22.45 -1.94
CA THR A 291 2.32 23.12 -1.87
C THR A 291 2.93 23.05 -0.47
N GLU A 292 2.11 23.19 0.57
CA GLU A 292 2.57 23.06 1.95
C GLU A 292 2.91 21.61 2.27
N TYR A 293 2.00 20.68 1.99
CA TYR A 293 2.25 19.24 2.17
C TYR A 293 3.54 18.78 1.47
N LYS A 294 3.82 19.26 0.26
CA LYS A 294 5.01 18.91 -0.53
C LYS A 294 6.31 19.23 0.22
N LYS A 295 6.38 20.35 0.95
CA LYS A 295 7.58 20.73 1.73
C LYS A 295 7.90 19.67 2.79
N TRP A 296 6.88 19.22 3.51
CA TRP A 296 7.02 18.18 4.52
C TRP A 296 7.32 16.83 3.90
N ALA A 297 6.56 16.44 2.88
CA ALA A 297 6.71 15.16 2.20
C ALA A 297 8.15 14.97 1.68
N LEU A 298 8.78 16.01 1.14
CA LEU A 298 10.12 15.97 0.56
C LEU A 298 11.25 16.31 1.55
N GLU A 299 10.96 16.54 2.82
CA GLU A 299 11.98 16.90 3.81
C GLU A 299 13.04 15.80 3.96
N GLY A 300 14.29 16.12 3.58
CA GLY A 300 15.40 15.16 3.60
C GLY A 300 15.23 13.99 2.61
N VAL A 301 14.44 14.16 1.55
CA VAL A 301 14.30 13.19 0.45
C VAL A 301 15.20 13.64 -0.71
N THR A 302 16.12 12.77 -1.11
CA THR A 302 16.93 12.96 -2.32
C THR A 302 16.39 12.04 -3.41
N LEU A 303 15.78 12.63 -4.42
CA LEU A 303 15.25 11.87 -5.55
C LEU A 303 16.37 11.56 -6.55
N ASP A 304 16.27 10.40 -7.20
CA ASP A 304 17.14 10.02 -8.31
C ASP A 304 16.94 10.94 -9.52
N ASP A 305 17.97 11.11 -10.35
CA ASP A 305 17.91 11.93 -11.57
C ASP A 305 16.80 11.50 -12.55
N LYS A 306 16.40 10.22 -12.53
CA LYS A 306 15.29 9.71 -13.35
C LYS A 306 13.91 10.01 -12.77
N ALA A 307 13.82 10.39 -11.50
CA ALA A 307 12.54 10.63 -10.83
C ALA A 307 11.84 11.83 -11.47
N ILE A 308 10.59 11.61 -11.91
CA ILE A 308 9.77 12.68 -12.49
C ILE A 308 8.67 12.99 -11.49
N MET A 309 8.73 14.18 -10.90
CA MET A 309 7.77 14.66 -9.92
C MET A 309 6.78 15.65 -10.54
N ASN A 310 5.51 15.51 -10.17
CA ASN A 310 4.48 16.50 -10.46
C ASN A 310 4.56 17.64 -9.43
N GLU A 311 4.92 18.84 -9.89
CA GLU A 311 5.10 20.00 -9.01
C GLU A 311 3.82 20.47 -8.33
N VAL A 312 2.68 20.25 -8.99
CA VAL A 312 1.34 20.58 -8.52
C VAL A 312 0.41 19.41 -8.81
N ILE A 313 -0.42 19.06 -7.84
CA ILE A 313 -1.45 18.02 -7.99
C ILE A 313 -2.83 18.64 -7.82
N TYR A 314 -3.69 18.39 -8.80
CA TYR A 314 -5.10 18.74 -8.73
C TYR A 314 -5.93 17.47 -8.66
N TRP A 315 -6.60 17.25 -7.54
CA TRP A 315 -7.50 16.11 -7.43
C TRP A 315 -8.87 16.42 -8.00
N SER A 316 -9.25 15.67 -9.03
CA SER A 316 -10.62 15.66 -9.54
C SER A 316 -11.48 14.79 -8.62
N GLY A 317 -12.35 15.43 -7.83
CA GLY A 317 -13.16 14.74 -6.82
C GLY A 317 -14.49 15.44 -6.61
N VAL A 318 -15.49 14.68 -6.15
CA VAL A 318 -16.79 15.25 -5.78
C VAL A 318 -16.58 16.19 -4.60
N LYS A 319 -17.18 17.37 -4.65
CA LYS A 319 -17.24 18.31 -3.54
C LYS A 319 -18.71 18.42 -3.14
N TYR A 320 -19.00 18.05 -1.89
CA TYR A 320 -20.32 18.24 -1.29
C TYR A 320 -20.33 19.53 -0.47
#